data_AF-H8KM85-F1
#
_entry.id   AF-H8KM85-F1
#
_cell.length_a   1.000
_cell.length_b   1.000
_cell.length_c   1.000
_cell.angle_alpha   90.00
_cell.angle_beta   90.00
_cell.angle_gamma   90.00
#
_symmetry.space_group_name_H-M   'P 1'
#
loop_
_entity.id
_entity.type
_entity.pdbx_description
1 polymer ?
#
loop_
_entity_poly.entity_id
_entity_poly.type
_entity_poly.pdbx_seq_one_letter_code
_entity_poly.pdbx_strand_id
1 'polypeptide(L)'
;MPDWRSLEYLLNGTKRQKDAYYALNEIALMEKLKDYHPILVGTIPIDIDIPKSDLDIICQAHDYADFGKLVQFHFGNFDNFTTNQNENRFLANFKYGAFDIEIFATNQPTEAQPAYRHMLIEDRILQLLGNKFRSEIRNLKSKGLKTEPAFGALLEFGSNPYEVLLVYERWSPTELKEKLSSFITKYQS
;
A
#
# COMPACT_ATOMS: atom_id res chain seq x y z
N MET A 1 -8.01 -0.59 -14.00
CA MET A 1 -7.17 -0.65 -12.79
C MET A 1 -6.70 -2.07 -12.63
N PRO A 2 -5.51 -2.30 -12.06
CA PRO A 2 -5.06 -3.64 -11.70
C PRO A 2 -6.08 -4.36 -10.80
N ASP A 3 -6.12 -5.69 -10.85
CA ASP A 3 -6.77 -6.46 -9.80
C ASP A 3 -5.83 -6.53 -8.58
N TRP A 4 -6.09 -5.67 -7.59
CA TRP A 4 -5.26 -5.55 -6.40
C TRP A 4 -5.34 -6.76 -5.46
N ARG A 5 -6.28 -7.69 -5.68
CA ARG A 5 -6.40 -8.94 -4.92
C ARG A 5 -5.41 -10.00 -5.37
N SER A 6 -4.78 -9.81 -6.52
CA SER A 6 -3.73 -10.67 -7.06
C SER A 6 -2.39 -9.94 -7.06
N LEU A 7 -1.28 -10.67 -6.94
CA LEU A 7 0.05 -10.11 -7.08
C LEU A 7 0.51 -9.97 -8.55
N GLU A 8 -0.22 -10.54 -9.52
CA GLU A 8 0.21 -10.62 -10.93
C GLU A 8 0.54 -9.27 -11.56
N TYR A 9 -0.10 -8.18 -11.13
CA TYR A 9 0.19 -6.85 -11.66
C TYR A 9 1.64 -6.42 -11.43
N LEU A 10 2.30 -6.93 -10.38
CA LEU A 10 3.69 -6.62 -10.07
C LEU A 10 4.67 -7.14 -11.12
N LEU A 11 4.32 -8.20 -11.86
CA LEU A 11 5.16 -8.77 -12.92
C LEU A 11 5.36 -7.82 -14.10
N ASN A 12 4.45 -6.86 -14.28
CA ASN A 12 4.56 -5.84 -15.32
C ASN A 12 5.21 -4.54 -14.81
N GLY A 13 5.63 -4.53 -13.53
CA GLY A 13 6.18 -3.37 -12.84
C GLY A 13 7.70 -3.26 -12.92
N THR A 14 8.23 -2.40 -12.04
CA THR A 14 9.66 -2.18 -11.84
C THR A 14 10.36 -3.43 -11.33
N LYS A 15 11.70 -3.42 -11.33
CA LYS A 15 12.49 -4.51 -10.73
C LYS A 15 12.05 -4.79 -9.28
N ARG A 16 11.81 -3.74 -8.48
CA ARG A 16 11.43 -3.89 -7.08
C ARG A 16 10.03 -4.48 -6.89
N GLN A 17 9.08 -4.14 -7.76
CA GLN A 17 7.77 -4.80 -7.79
C GLN A 17 7.87 -6.28 -8.13
N LYS A 18 8.69 -6.65 -9.13
CA LYS A 18 8.97 -8.05 -9.47
C LYS A 18 9.65 -8.80 -8.33
N ASP A 19 10.64 -8.18 -7.68
CA ASP A 19 11.31 -8.76 -6.52
C ASP A 19 10.30 -9.02 -5.38
N ALA A 20 9.36 -8.09 -5.14
CA ALA A 20 8.28 -8.26 -4.15
C ALA A 20 7.34 -9.41 -4.52
N TYR A 21 6.96 -9.54 -5.80
CA TYR A 21 6.17 -10.67 -6.29
C TYR A 21 6.83 -12.01 -5.97
N TYR A 22 8.12 -12.16 -6.28
CA TYR A 22 8.84 -13.41 -6.02
C TYR A 22 8.97 -13.68 -4.52
N ALA A 23 9.33 -12.66 -3.72
CA ALA A 23 9.47 -12.79 -2.27
C ALA A 23 8.18 -13.28 -1.60
N LEU A 24 7.03 -12.69 -1.94
CA LEU A 24 5.74 -13.08 -1.35
C LEU A 24 5.28 -14.47 -1.80
N ASN A 25 5.56 -14.86 -3.05
CA ASN A 25 5.20 -16.19 -3.56
C ASN A 25 6.10 -17.30 -3.02
N GLU A 26 7.39 -17.05 -2.79
CA GLU A 26 8.33 -18.06 -2.28
C GLU A 26 7.92 -18.56 -0.88
N ILE A 27 7.36 -17.68 -0.05
CA ILE A 27 6.81 -18.04 1.27
C ILE A 27 5.31 -18.38 1.24
N ALA A 28 4.68 -18.35 0.06
CA ALA A 28 3.25 -18.55 -0.15
C ALA A 28 2.37 -17.65 0.76
N LEU A 29 2.74 -16.38 0.93
CA LEU A 29 2.12 -15.51 1.94
C LEU A 29 0.62 -15.35 1.71
N MET A 30 0.23 -14.98 0.48
CA MET A 30 -1.18 -14.73 0.15
C MET A 30 -2.03 -16.00 0.29
N GLU A 31 -1.51 -17.15 -0.14
CA GLU A 31 -2.21 -18.44 -0.03
C GLU A 31 -2.43 -18.87 1.42
N LYS A 32 -1.43 -18.66 2.29
CA LYS A 32 -1.53 -18.99 3.72
C LYS A 32 -2.52 -18.09 4.46
N LEU A 33 -2.69 -16.85 3.99
CA LEU A 33 -3.59 -15.87 4.59
C LEU A 33 -4.95 -15.76 3.87
N LYS A 34 -5.21 -16.57 2.83
CA LYS A 34 -6.34 -16.40 1.90
C LYS A 34 -7.71 -16.27 2.58
N ASP A 35 -7.95 -16.99 3.67
CA ASP A 35 -9.23 -16.97 4.40
C ASP A 35 -9.46 -15.62 5.12
N TYR A 36 -8.41 -14.81 5.24
CA TYR A 36 -8.41 -13.45 5.79
C TYR A 36 -8.33 -12.36 4.71
N HIS A 37 -8.54 -12.73 3.44
CA HIS A 37 -8.65 -11.83 2.28
C HIS A 37 -7.46 -10.86 2.13
N PRO A 38 -6.22 -11.37 2.06
CA PRO A 38 -5.02 -10.55 2.16
C PRO A 38 -4.87 -9.66 0.92
N ILE A 39 -4.46 -8.41 1.12
CA ILE A 39 -4.16 -7.48 0.04
C ILE A 39 -2.81 -6.81 0.31
N LEU A 40 -1.92 -6.82 -0.69
CA LEU A 40 -0.70 -6.01 -0.66
C LEU A 40 -1.08 -4.54 -0.93
N VAL A 41 -0.76 -3.68 0.02
CA VAL A 41 -1.02 -2.23 -0.05
C VAL A 41 0.27 -1.44 0.07
N GLY A 42 0.14 -0.12 0.09
CA GLY A 42 1.26 0.79 0.27
C GLY A 42 1.93 1.15 -1.05
N THR A 43 3.22 1.50 -0.98
CA THR A 43 3.83 2.32 -2.04
C THR A 43 4.55 1.54 -3.14
N ILE A 44 4.91 0.28 -2.87
CA ILE A 44 5.50 -0.63 -3.86
C ILE A 44 4.46 -1.00 -4.94
N PRO A 45 3.22 -1.39 -4.59
CA PRO A 45 2.15 -1.65 -5.57
C PRO A 45 1.96 -0.56 -6.62
N ILE A 46 2.07 0.69 -6.18
CA ILE A 46 1.79 1.88 -6.98
C ILE A 46 3.07 2.63 -7.37
N ASP A 47 4.22 1.97 -7.39
CA ASP A 47 5.48 2.48 -7.95
C ASP A 47 5.83 3.91 -7.48
N ILE A 48 5.76 4.14 -6.17
CA ILE A 48 6.25 5.35 -5.49
C ILE A 48 7.01 5.02 -4.21
N ASP A 49 7.50 3.79 -4.11
CA ASP A 49 8.32 3.32 -3.01
C ASP A 49 9.73 3.94 -3.04
N ILE A 50 10.42 3.80 -1.90
CA ILE A 50 11.83 4.13 -1.72
C ILE A 50 12.56 2.88 -1.23
N PRO A 51 13.90 2.81 -1.23
CA PRO A 51 14.63 1.58 -0.87
C PRO A 51 14.29 0.99 0.51
N LYS A 52 13.83 1.83 1.45
CA LYS A 52 13.40 1.44 2.80
C LYS A 52 11.89 1.19 2.93
N SER A 53 11.14 1.11 1.83
CA SER A 53 9.71 0.83 1.89
C SER A 53 9.45 -0.65 2.10
N ASP A 54 8.53 -0.94 3.00
CA ASP A 54 8.15 -2.29 3.42
C ASP A 54 7.08 -2.87 2.48
N LEU A 55 6.78 -4.17 2.67
CA LEU A 55 5.63 -4.83 2.06
C LEU A 55 4.50 -4.91 3.09
N ASP A 56 3.48 -4.09 2.91
CA ASP A 56 2.33 -4.00 3.82
C ASP A 56 1.20 -4.93 3.34
N ILE A 57 0.86 -5.93 4.15
CA ILE A 57 -0.24 -6.86 3.88
C ILE A 57 -1.37 -6.58 4.86
N ILE A 58 -2.52 -6.15 4.34
CA ILE A 58 -3.73 -6.00 5.15
C ILE A 58 -4.60 -7.26 5.10
N CYS A 59 -5.24 -7.59 6.22
CA CYS A 59 -6.12 -8.74 6.38
C CYS A 59 -7.40 -8.36 7.14
N GLN A 60 -8.47 -9.12 6.92
CA GLN A 60 -9.70 -9.08 7.71
C GLN A 60 -9.70 -10.26 8.68
N ALA A 61 -9.62 -9.98 9.99
CA ALA A 61 -9.66 -10.99 11.05
C ALA A 61 -10.65 -10.59 12.16
N HIS A 62 -11.48 -11.54 12.59
CA HIS A 62 -12.44 -11.34 13.69
C HIS A 62 -11.94 -11.92 15.03
N ASP A 63 -11.15 -12.99 14.98
CA ASP A 63 -10.46 -13.57 16.13
C ASP A 63 -8.96 -13.38 15.95
N TYR A 64 -8.39 -12.43 16.70
CA TYR A 64 -6.96 -12.13 16.63
C TYR A 64 -6.09 -13.19 17.32
N ALA A 65 -6.62 -13.96 18.27
CA ALA A 65 -5.86 -15.03 18.91
C ALA A 65 -5.63 -16.18 17.93
N ASP A 66 -6.68 -16.58 17.20
CA ASP A 66 -6.56 -17.62 16.18
C ASP A 66 -5.79 -17.15 14.95
N PHE A 67 -6.00 -15.91 14.50
CA PHE A 67 -5.15 -15.30 13.46
C PHE A 67 -3.68 -15.25 13.87
N GLY A 68 -3.39 -14.84 15.12
CA GLY A 68 -2.04 -14.76 15.65
C GLY A 68 -1.33 -16.11 15.71
N LYS A 69 -2.04 -17.19 16.09
CA LYS A 69 -1.50 -18.56 16.04
C LYS A 69 -1.13 -18.97 14.62
N LEU A 70 -1.98 -18.66 13.64
CA LEU A 70 -1.73 -18.98 12.23
C LEU A 70 -0.51 -18.20 11.69
N VAL A 71 -0.42 -16.90 11.98
CA VAL A 71 0.72 -16.07 11.60
C VAL A 71 2.01 -16.58 12.25
N GLN A 72 1.99 -16.88 13.56
CA GLN A 72 3.13 -17.46 14.27
C GLN A 72 3.55 -18.81 13.67
N PHE A 73 2.58 -19.68 13.34
CA PHE A 73 2.86 -21.00 12.77
C PHE A 73 3.56 -20.91 11.41
N HIS A 74 3.12 -19.98 10.56
CA HIS A 74 3.63 -19.86 9.20
C HIS A 74 4.87 -18.98 9.05
N PHE A 75 5.00 -17.93 9.89
CA PHE A 75 6.01 -16.88 9.71
C PHE A 75 6.91 -16.68 10.93
N GLY A 76 6.64 -17.36 12.05
CA GLY A 76 7.32 -17.15 13.32
C GLY A 76 8.81 -17.48 13.37
N ASN A 77 9.32 -18.21 12.37
CA ASN A 77 10.73 -18.58 12.25
C ASN A 77 11.51 -17.63 11.32
N PHE A 78 10.89 -16.61 10.75
CA PHE A 78 11.58 -15.61 9.94
C PHE A 78 12.34 -14.61 10.82
N ASP A 79 13.37 -14.01 10.23
CA ASP A 79 14.20 -13.01 10.91
C ASP A 79 13.35 -11.84 11.38
N ASN A 80 13.70 -11.30 12.56
CA ASN A 80 13.02 -10.16 13.18
C ASN A 80 11.51 -10.36 13.40
N PHE A 81 11.03 -11.60 13.48
CA PHE A 81 9.62 -11.86 13.73
C PHE A 81 9.18 -11.28 15.08
N THR A 82 8.18 -10.39 15.04
CA THR A 82 7.54 -9.80 16.20
C THR A 82 6.04 -9.69 15.98
N THR A 83 5.27 -9.74 17.06
CA THR A 83 3.81 -9.55 17.04
C THR A 83 3.37 -8.53 18.07
N ASN A 84 2.30 -7.82 17.75
CA ASN A 84 1.60 -6.92 18.66
C ASN A 84 0.10 -7.04 18.41
N GLN A 85 -0.67 -7.24 19.48
CA GLN A 85 -2.11 -7.40 19.39
C GLN A 85 -2.80 -6.57 20.47
N ASN A 86 -3.94 -5.99 20.12
CA ASN A 86 -4.89 -5.42 21.07
C ASN A 86 -6.33 -5.74 20.62
N GLU A 87 -7.32 -5.15 21.29
CA GLU A 87 -8.75 -5.42 21.03
C GLU A 87 -9.21 -4.99 19.62
N ASN A 88 -8.48 -4.10 18.95
CA ASN A 88 -8.88 -3.50 17.68
C ASN A 88 -8.04 -3.97 16.48
N ARG A 89 -6.87 -4.56 16.72
CA ARG A 89 -5.97 -4.99 15.64
C ARG A 89 -4.99 -6.07 16.06
N PHE A 90 -4.47 -6.75 15.04
CA PHE A 90 -3.26 -7.55 15.10
C PHE A 90 -2.20 -6.97 14.16
N LEU A 91 -0.95 -7.07 14.56
CA LEU A 91 0.22 -6.63 13.81
C LEU A 91 1.32 -7.70 13.93
N ALA A 92 1.93 -8.08 12.82
CA ALA A 92 3.18 -8.83 12.80
C ALA A 92 4.18 -8.18 11.87
N ASN A 93 5.46 -8.25 12.23
CA ASN A 93 6.57 -7.79 11.40
C ASN A 93 7.59 -8.91 11.32
N PHE A 94 8.18 -9.11 10.15
CA PHE A 94 9.31 -10.01 9.95
C PHE A 94 10.04 -9.63 8.67
N LYS A 95 11.22 -10.20 8.48
CA LYS A 95 12.04 -9.96 7.29
C LYS A 95 12.09 -11.20 6.42
N TYR A 96 11.98 -10.99 5.12
CA TYR A 96 12.22 -12.04 4.14
C TYR A 96 12.93 -11.49 2.89
N GLY A 97 14.09 -12.07 2.58
CA GLY A 97 14.96 -11.57 1.51
C GLY A 97 15.36 -10.11 1.74
N ALA A 98 15.01 -9.25 0.78
CA ALA A 98 15.31 -7.82 0.80
C ALA A 98 14.21 -6.95 1.43
N PHE A 99 13.11 -7.55 1.90
CA PHE A 99 11.92 -6.83 2.35
C PHE A 99 11.70 -7.05 3.85
N ASP A 100 11.41 -5.96 4.54
CA ASP A 100 10.63 -5.98 5.76
C ASP A 100 9.15 -6.14 5.35
N ILE A 101 8.44 -7.03 6.02
CA ILE A 101 7.05 -7.39 5.73
C ILE A 101 6.21 -7.14 6.98
N GLU A 102 5.16 -6.36 6.82
CA GLU A 102 4.16 -6.09 7.84
C GLU A 102 2.86 -6.82 7.49
N ILE A 103 2.31 -7.59 8.44
CA ILE A 103 0.94 -8.13 8.36
C ILE A 103 0.08 -7.37 9.36
N PHE A 104 -0.91 -6.64 8.86
CA PHE A 104 -1.85 -5.86 9.66
C PHE A 104 -3.26 -6.42 9.49
N ALA A 105 -3.93 -6.76 10.59
CA ALA A 105 -5.30 -7.26 10.54
C ALA A 105 -6.24 -6.48 11.45
N THR A 106 -7.46 -6.24 10.95
CA THR A 106 -8.58 -5.68 11.69
C THR A 106 -9.85 -6.44 11.36
N ASN A 107 -10.94 -6.20 12.08
CA ASN A 107 -12.25 -6.77 11.76
C ASN A 107 -12.94 -6.14 10.54
N GLN A 108 -12.33 -5.14 9.91
CA GLN A 108 -12.87 -4.46 8.72
C GLN A 108 -12.52 -5.25 7.45
N PRO A 109 -13.46 -5.35 6.48
CA PRO A 109 -13.15 -5.85 5.15
C PRO A 109 -11.92 -5.16 4.56
N THR A 110 -10.98 -5.90 3.99
CA THR A 110 -9.69 -5.35 3.51
C THR A 110 -9.87 -4.19 2.54
N GLU A 111 -10.88 -4.26 1.67
CA GLU A 111 -11.21 -3.20 0.72
C GLU A 111 -11.82 -1.94 1.34
N ALA A 112 -12.36 -2.05 2.56
CA ALA A 112 -12.87 -0.91 3.32
C ALA A 112 -11.77 -0.24 4.16
N GLN A 113 -10.61 -0.90 4.33
CA GLN A 113 -9.53 -0.39 5.17
C GLN A 113 -8.88 0.86 4.54
N PRO A 114 -8.48 1.86 5.34
CA PRO A 114 -7.93 3.10 4.81
C PRO A 114 -6.69 2.91 3.94
N ALA A 115 -5.79 1.98 4.29
CA ALA A 115 -4.57 1.74 3.51
C ALA A 115 -4.86 1.35 2.06
N TYR A 116 -5.88 0.51 1.84
CA TYR A 116 -6.32 0.15 0.50
C TYR A 116 -6.96 1.34 -0.22
N ARG A 117 -7.88 2.05 0.44
CA ARG A 117 -8.59 3.21 -0.13
C ARG A 117 -7.63 4.32 -0.53
N HIS A 118 -6.63 4.61 0.29
CA HIS A 118 -5.55 5.56 -0.01
C HIS A 118 -4.74 5.12 -1.22
N MET A 119 -4.26 3.88 -1.25
CA MET A 119 -3.52 3.36 -2.39
C MET A 119 -4.30 3.48 -3.71
N LEU A 120 -5.62 3.23 -3.69
CA LEU A 120 -6.47 3.38 -4.89
C LEU A 120 -6.49 4.82 -5.41
N ILE A 121 -6.74 5.81 -4.56
CA ILE A 121 -6.79 7.20 -5.01
C ILE A 121 -5.40 7.73 -5.38
N GLU A 122 -4.37 7.31 -4.67
CA GLU A 122 -2.98 7.63 -5.00
C GLU A 122 -2.62 7.09 -6.39
N ASP A 123 -2.93 5.82 -6.71
CA ASP A 123 -2.72 5.28 -8.06
C ASP A 123 -3.48 6.08 -9.10
N ARG A 124 -4.77 6.36 -8.88
CA ARG A 124 -5.59 7.16 -9.83
C ARG A 124 -4.96 8.51 -10.14
N ILE A 125 -4.47 9.21 -9.12
CA ILE A 125 -3.78 10.50 -9.28
C ILE A 125 -2.47 10.29 -10.06
N LEU A 126 -1.69 9.27 -9.73
CA LEU A 126 -0.42 8.97 -10.41
C LEU A 126 -0.61 8.60 -11.88
N GLN A 127 -1.69 7.90 -12.24
CA GLN A 127 -2.06 7.62 -13.63
C GLN A 127 -2.41 8.90 -14.40
N LEU A 128 -3.09 9.86 -13.73
CA LEU A 128 -3.44 11.15 -14.35
C LEU A 128 -2.23 12.07 -14.51
N LEU A 129 -1.31 12.10 -13.55
CA LEU A 129 -0.20 13.07 -13.53
C LEU A 129 1.11 12.52 -14.10
N GLY A 130 1.25 11.21 -14.24
CA GLY A 130 2.35 10.56 -14.95
C GLY A 130 3.69 10.51 -14.20
N ASN A 131 4.74 10.11 -14.92
CA ASN A 131 6.03 9.71 -14.33
C ASN A 131 6.81 10.85 -13.68
N LYS A 132 6.65 12.09 -14.17
CA LYS A 132 7.26 13.28 -13.57
C LYS A 132 6.75 13.47 -12.14
N PHE A 133 5.43 13.38 -11.95
CA PHE A 133 4.80 13.44 -10.63
C PHE A 133 5.23 12.27 -9.73
N ARG A 134 5.25 11.03 -10.24
CA ARG A 134 5.78 9.86 -9.50
C ARG A 134 7.20 10.10 -8.98
N SER A 135 8.06 10.73 -9.79
CA SER A 135 9.44 11.03 -9.42
C SER A 135 9.54 12.08 -8.32
N GLU A 136 8.72 13.13 -8.39
CA GLU A 136 8.65 14.15 -7.33
C GLU A 136 8.13 13.59 -6.00
N ILE A 137 7.14 12.70 -6.03
CA ILE A 137 6.67 11.99 -4.83
C ILE A 137 7.82 11.19 -4.20
N ARG A 138 8.55 10.39 -4.98
CA ARG A 138 9.71 9.64 -4.46
C ARG A 138 10.80 10.55 -3.89
N ASN A 139 11.04 11.71 -4.52
CA ASN A 139 12.01 12.69 -4.03
C ASN A 139 11.59 13.36 -2.71
N LEU A 140 10.29 13.62 -2.52
CA LEU A 140 9.80 14.10 -1.23
C LEU A 140 9.89 13.01 -0.15
N LYS A 141 9.54 11.77 -0.50
CA LYS A 141 9.65 10.62 0.41
C LYS A 141 11.09 10.33 0.82
N SER A 142 12.05 10.43 -0.10
CA SER A 142 13.47 10.23 0.22
C SER A 142 14.01 11.29 1.18
N LYS A 143 13.36 12.47 1.26
CA LYS A 143 13.63 13.53 2.24
C LYS A 143 12.89 13.36 3.57
N GLY A 144 12.17 12.25 3.75
CA GLY A 144 11.49 11.89 4.99
C GLY A 144 10.01 12.26 5.07
N LEU A 145 9.41 12.80 4.00
CA LEU A 145 7.95 12.97 3.98
C LEU A 145 7.24 11.61 3.86
N LYS A 146 6.12 11.46 4.57
CA LYS A 146 5.18 10.35 4.33
C LYS A 146 4.46 10.55 2.99
N THR A 147 3.78 9.50 2.52
CA THR A 147 3.11 9.49 1.22
C THR A 147 2.04 10.58 1.10
N GLU A 148 1.04 10.60 1.98
CA GLU A 148 -0.07 11.55 1.90
C GLU A 148 0.40 13.01 2.04
N PRO A 149 1.32 13.36 2.98
CA PRO A 149 1.94 14.68 2.99
C PRO A 149 2.69 15.04 1.70
N ALA A 150 3.33 14.09 1.03
CA ALA A 150 3.99 14.34 -0.26
C ALA A 150 2.97 14.69 -1.36
N PHE A 151 1.85 13.97 -1.43
CA PHE A 151 0.73 14.37 -2.32
C PHE A 151 0.20 15.75 -1.97
N GLY A 152 -0.02 16.01 -0.68
CA GLY A 152 -0.52 17.32 -0.21
C GLY A 152 0.41 18.48 -0.53
N ALA A 153 1.73 18.27 -0.49
CA ALA A 153 2.72 19.29 -0.83
C ALA A 153 2.73 19.60 -2.34
N LEU A 154 2.55 18.60 -3.21
CA LEU A 154 2.59 18.78 -4.67
C LEU A 154 1.26 19.23 -5.28
N LEU A 155 0.14 18.92 -4.61
CA LEU A 155 -1.23 19.20 -5.05
C LEU A 155 -1.96 20.21 -4.18
N GLU A 156 -1.25 20.84 -3.25
CA GLU A 156 -1.73 21.97 -2.44
C GLU A 156 -2.98 21.63 -1.61
N PHE A 157 -3.01 20.45 -0.98
CA PHE A 157 -4.15 19.96 -0.18
C PHE A 157 -4.36 20.70 1.15
N GLY A 158 -3.46 21.60 1.54
CA GLY A 158 -3.51 22.28 2.82
C GLY A 158 -3.16 21.37 4.00
N SER A 159 -3.83 21.56 5.13
CA SER A 159 -3.41 20.99 6.42
C SER A 159 -3.75 19.52 6.63
N ASN A 160 -4.64 18.92 5.84
CA ASN A 160 -5.03 17.52 6.03
C ASN A 160 -5.03 16.71 4.71
N PRO A 161 -3.85 16.38 4.16
CA PRO A 161 -3.73 15.60 2.93
C PRO A 161 -4.41 14.23 2.99
N TYR A 162 -4.42 13.62 4.18
CA TYR A 162 -5.04 12.31 4.40
C TYR A 162 -6.54 12.34 4.10
N GLU A 163 -7.28 13.24 4.75
CA GLU A 163 -8.73 13.36 4.51
C GLU A 163 -9.06 13.83 3.09
N VAL A 164 -8.24 14.70 2.51
CA VAL A 164 -8.44 15.18 1.13
C VAL A 164 -8.36 14.03 0.12
N LEU A 165 -7.38 13.13 0.27
CA LEU A 165 -7.28 11.94 -0.57
C LEU A 165 -8.53 11.06 -0.46
N LEU A 166 -9.06 10.84 0.76
CA LEU A 166 -10.29 10.06 0.96
C LEU A 166 -11.54 10.72 0.38
N VAL A 167 -11.58 12.06 0.30
CA VAL A 167 -12.65 12.77 -0.42
C VAL A 167 -12.53 12.52 -1.92
N TYR A 168 -11.31 12.60 -2.47
CA TYR A 168 -11.07 12.43 -3.91
C TYR A 168 -11.34 11.00 -4.36
N GLU A 169 -11.15 10.02 -3.49
CA GLU A 169 -11.47 8.61 -3.74
C GLU A 169 -12.93 8.43 -4.18
N ARG A 170 -13.86 9.21 -3.60
CA ARG A 170 -15.30 9.15 -3.88
C ARG A 170 -15.71 9.79 -5.20
N TRP A 171 -14.81 10.53 -5.84
CA TRP A 171 -15.12 11.21 -7.09
C TRP A 171 -15.05 10.26 -8.28
N SER A 172 -15.88 10.54 -9.28
CA SER A 172 -15.81 9.90 -10.59
C SER A 172 -14.48 10.24 -11.30
N PRO A 173 -14.10 9.46 -12.33
CA PRO A 173 -12.93 9.78 -13.14
C PRO A 173 -12.96 11.20 -13.75
N THR A 174 -14.14 11.68 -14.15
CA THR A 174 -14.32 13.02 -14.74
C THR A 174 -14.08 14.12 -13.71
N GLU A 175 -14.73 14.04 -12.54
CA GLU A 175 -14.57 15.03 -11.46
C GLU A 175 -13.11 15.12 -11.00
N LEU A 176 -12.44 13.97 -10.83
CA LEU A 176 -11.04 13.94 -10.45
C LEU A 176 -10.15 14.61 -11.50
N LYS A 177 -10.39 14.32 -12.79
CA LYS A 177 -9.63 14.92 -13.89
C LYS A 177 -9.84 16.43 -13.98
N GLU A 178 -11.08 16.90 -13.80
CA GLU A 178 -11.41 18.33 -13.78
C GLU A 178 -10.70 19.03 -12.63
N LYS A 179 -10.75 18.46 -11.42
CA LYS A 179 -10.07 19.02 -10.25
C LYS A 179 -8.56 19.13 -10.45
N LEU A 180 -7.95 18.14 -11.10
CA LEU A 180 -6.50 18.09 -11.31
C LEU A 180 -6.03 18.72 -12.63
N SER A 181 -6.91 19.37 -13.38
CA SER A 181 -6.62 19.87 -14.75
C SER A 181 -5.37 20.75 -14.87
N SER A 182 -5.17 21.69 -13.93
CA SER A 182 -3.97 22.53 -13.88
C SER A 182 -2.70 21.71 -13.62
N PHE A 183 -2.75 20.74 -12.70
CA PHE A 183 -1.64 19.86 -12.38
C PHE A 183 -1.33 18.88 -13.52
N ILE A 184 -2.35 18.37 -14.20
CA ILE A 184 -2.19 17.53 -15.40
C ILE A 184 -1.35 18.30 -16.43
N THR A 185 -1.69 19.57 -16.68
CA THR A 185 -0.96 20.42 -17.62
C THR A 185 0.50 20.62 -17.19
N LYS A 186 0.76 20.82 -15.89
CA LYS A 186 2.11 20.98 -15.31
C LYS A 186 2.98 19.71 -15.40
N TYR A 187 2.39 18.53 -15.19
CA TYR A 187 3.14 17.27 -15.07
C TYR A 187 3.18 16.45 -16.36
N GLN A 188 2.26 16.70 -17.31
CA GLN A 188 2.25 16.07 -18.64
C GLN A 188 2.88 16.94 -19.75
N SER A 189 3.31 18.17 -19.43
CA SER A 189 4.19 18.97 -20.29
C SER A 189 5.67 18.61 -20.11
#